data_AF-A0A355A9I8-F1
#
_entry.id   AF-A0A355A9I8-F1
#
_cell.length_a   1.000
_cell.length_b   1.000
_cell.length_c   1.000
_cell.angle_alpha   90.00
_cell.angle_beta   90.00
_cell.angle_gamma   90.00
#
_symmetry.space_group_name_H-M   'P 1'
#
loop_
_entity.id
_entity.type
_entity.pdbx_description
1 polymer ?
#
loop_
_entity_poly.entity_id
_entity_poly.type
_entity_poly.pdbx_seq_one_letter_code
_entity_poly.pdbx_strand_id
1 'polypeptide(L)' 'LSYVSKLVPPKKIGMMFGMWYLAIAAGNLLAAQVGSYIDVIVEKYSMSYFFLIFTIIPAVVGVILLLLNPLLKKLMHGIR' A
#
# COMPACT_ATOMS: atom_id res chain seq x y z
N LEU A 1 16.62 9.28 -8.00
CA LEU A 1 16.22 9.38 -6.57
C LEU A 1 14.70 9.30 -6.49
N SER A 2 14.16 8.28 -5.80
CA SER A 2 12.73 8.12 -5.51
C SER A 2 12.22 9.30 -4.66
N TYR A 3 10.91 9.61 -4.71
CA TYR A 3 10.27 10.64 -3.88
C TYR A 3 10.59 10.50 -2.38
N VAL A 4 10.77 9.26 -1.90
CA VAL A 4 11.20 8.95 -0.53
C VAL A 4 12.55 9.59 -0.19
N SER A 5 13.50 9.60 -1.12
CA SER A 5 14.82 10.20 -0.92
C SER A 5 14.85 11.73 -1.15
N LYS A 6 13.85 12.30 -1.84
CA LYS A 6 13.76 13.75 -2.07
C LYS A 6 13.01 14.51 -0.96
N LEU A 7 12.03 13.87 -0.32
CA LEU A 7 11.19 14.47 0.72
C LEU A 7 11.76 14.31 2.14
N VAL A 8 12.74 13.44 2.31
CA VAL A 8 13.31 13.11 3.63
C VAL A 8 14.59 13.91 3.86
N PRO A 9 14.78 14.52 5.06
CA PRO A 9 16.04 15.17 5.40
C PRO A 9 17.23 14.23 5.22
N PRO A 10 18.35 14.65 4.61
CA PRO A 10 19.47 13.76 4.27
C PRO A 10 20.00 12.94 5.46
N LYS A 11 19.98 13.55 6.65
CA LYS A 11 20.42 12.93 7.92
C LYS A 11 19.49 11.81 8.44
N LYS A 12 18.28 11.67 7.89
CA LYS A 12 17.23 10.72 8.33
C LYS A 12 16.81 9.73 7.24
N ILE A 13 17.52 9.68 6.11
CA ILE A 13 17.20 8.79 4.98
C ILE A 13 17.17 7.31 5.41
N GLY A 14 18.13 6.87 6.23
CA GLY A 14 18.17 5.49 6.75
C GLY A 14 16.93 5.11 7.57
N MET A 15 16.45 6.02 8.42
CA MET A 15 15.22 5.81 9.21
C MET A 15 13.99 5.66 8.31
N MET A 16 13.91 6.44 7.23
CA MET A 16 12.76 6.37 6.33
C MET A 16 12.75 5.14 5.44
N PHE A 17 13.92 4.66 5.00
CA PHE A 17 14.01 3.34 4.40
C PHE A 17 13.66 2.22 5.39
N GLY A 18 14.03 2.34 6.67
CA GLY A 18 13.59 1.42 7.71
C GLY A 18 12.05 1.33 7.80
N MET A 19 11.38 2.47 7.89
CA MET A 19 9.90 2.53 7.89
C MET A 19 9.29 1.98 6.59
N TRP A 20 9.92 2.27 5.44
CA TRP A 20 9.47 1.73 4.14
C TRP A 20 9.51 0.20 4.11
N TYR A 21 10.61 -0.41 4.56
CA TYR A 21 10.73 -1.86 4.63
C TYR A 21 9.79 -2.48 5.67
N LEU A 22 9.55 -1.80 6.80
CA LEU A 22 8.54 -2.24 7.78
C LEU A 22 7.13 -2.25 7.19
N ALA A 23 6.78 -1.24 6.38
CA ALA A 23 5.50 -1.21 5.68
C ALA A 23 5.37 -2.36 4.67
N ILE A 24 6.44 -2.67 3.93
CA ILE A 24 6.46 -3.83 3.03
C ILE A 24 6.31 -5.14 3.82
N ALA A 25 7.03 -5.29 4.93
CA ALA A 25 6.97 -6.49 5.78
C ALA A 25 5.55 -6.69 6.34
N ALA A 26 4.93 -5.63 6.84
CA ALA A 26 3.55 -5.66 7.32
C ALA A 26 2.56 -6.01 6.19
N GLY A 27 2.73 -5.41 5.01
CA GLY A 27 1.91 -5.72 3.83
C GLY A 27 2.01 -7.18 3.40
N ASN A 28 3.23 -7.74 3.36
CA ASN A 28 3.45 -9.15 3.01
C ASN A 28 2.89 -10.10 4.08
N LEU A 29 2.99 -9.74 5.36
CA LEU A 29 2.39 -10.53 6.45
C LEU A 29 0.87 -10.56 6.34
N LEU A 30 0.24 -9.42 6.07
CA LEU A 30 -1.20 -9.35 5.81
C LEU A 30 -1.59 -10.15 4.56
N ALA A 31 -0.81 -10.08 3.49
CA ALA A 31 -1.05 -10.86 2.28
C ALA A 31 -0.96 -12.37 2.55
N ALA A 32 0.01 -12.82 3.35
CA ALA A 32 0.13 -14.21 3.77
C ALA A 32 -1.07 -14.67 4.61
N GLN A 33 -1.54 -13.82 5.55
CA GLN A 33 -2.74 -14.11 6.33
C GLN A 33 -3.98 -14.20 5.45
N VAL A 34 -4.24 -13.22 4.57
CA VAL A 34 -5.38 -13.25 3.64
C VAL A 34 -5.31 -14.47 2.72
N GLY A 35 -4.11 -14.83 2.25
CA GLY A 35 -3.88 -16.05 1.48
C GLY A 35 -4.20 -17.33 2.27
N SER A 36 -3.90 -17.36 3.57
CA SER A 36 -4.22 -18.53 4.41
C SER A 36 -5.73 -18.76 4.57
N TYR A 37 -6.55 -17.73 4.40
CA TYR A 37 -8.02 -17.82 4.46
C TYR A 37 -8.70 -18.14 3.13
N ILE A 38 -7.93 -18.48 2.07
CA ILE A 38 -8.48 -18.85 0.75
C ILE A 38 -9.56 -19.92 0.90
N ASP A 39 -9.25 -21.05 1.54
CA ASP A 39 -10.15 -22.21 1.58
C ASP A 39 -11.50 -21.85 2.24
N VAL A 40 -11.47 -21.09 3.34
CA VAL A 40 -12.67 -20.66 4.08
C VAL A 40 -13.53 -19.70 3.26
N ILE A 41 -12.90 -18.77 2.52
CA ILE A 41 -13.62 -17.79 1.69
C ILE A 41 -14.24 -18.48 0.48
N VAL A 42 -13.49 -19.40 -0.14
CA VAL A 42 -13.93 -20.15 -1.31
C VAL A 42 -15.09 -21.07 -0.97
N GLU A 43 -15.02 -21.78 0.15
CA GLU A 43 -16.09 -22.67 0.61
C GLU A 43 -17.40 -21.91 0.89
N LYS A 44 -17.31 -20.70 1.45
CA LYS A 44 -18.49 -19.89 1.79
C LYS A 44 -19.07 -19.06 0.63
N TYR A 45 -18.22 -18.55 -0.26
CA TYR A 45 -18.62 -17.53 -1.24
C TYR A 45 -18.25 -17.83 -2.68
N SER A 46 -17.36 -18.80 -2.96
CA SER A 46 -16.72 -19.15 -4.25
C SER A 46 -15.35 -18.49 -4.55
N MET A 47 -14.59 -19.15 -5.43
CA MET A 47 -13.31 -18.68 -5.97
C MET A 47 -13.38 -17.31 -6.64
N SER A 48 -14.47 -17.02 -7.39
CA SER A 48 -14.63 -15.72 -8.05
C SER A 48 -14.71 -14.58 -7.04
N TYR A 49 -15.35 -14.82 -5.89
CA TYR A 49 -15.47 -13.83 -4.83
C TYR A 49 -14.12 -13.52 -4.17
N PHE A 50 -13.25 -14.53 -4.00
CA PHE A 50 -11.88 -14.33 -3.52
C PHE A 50 -11.08 -13.39 -4.44
N PHE A 51 -11.07 -13.62 -5.75
CA PHE A 51 -10.35 -12.73 -6.68
C PHE A 51 -10.97 -11.33 -6.80
N LEU A 52 -12.29 -11.21 -6.64
CA LEU A 52 -12.94 -9.90 -6.60
C LEU A 52 -12.46 -9.04 -5.44
N ILE A 53 -12.15 -9.63 -4.27
CA ILE A 53 -11.56 -8.92 -3.13
C ILE A 53 -10.21 -8.29 -3.53
N PHE A 54 -9.35 -9.04 -4.24
CA PHE A 54 -8.07 -8.54 -4.76
C PHE A 54 -8.20 -7.50 -5.88
N THR A 55 -9.39 -7.35 -6.46
CA THR A 55 -9.64 -6.33 -7.48
C THR A 55 -10.24 -5.08 -6.86
N ILE A 56 -11.29 -5.24 -6.05
CA ILE A 56 -12.05 -4.13 -5.46
C ILE A 56 -11.22 -3.39 -4.43
N ILE A 57 -10.51 -4.09 -3.52
CA ILE A 57 -9.74 -3.41 -2.46
C ILE A 57 -8.65 -2.51 -3.05
N PRO A 58 -7.74 -2.98 -3.94
CA PRO A 58 -6.74 -2.12 -4.54
C PRO A 58 -7.34 -1.03 -5.43
N ALA A 59 -8.46 -1.31 -6.13
CA ALA A 59 -9.14 -0.29 -6.92
C ALA A 59 -9.66 0.86 -6.04
N VAL A 60 -10.33 0.56 -4.92
CA VAL A 60 -10.82 1.55 -3.96
C VAL A 60 -9.66 2.35 -3.37
N VAL A 61 -8.58 1.68 -2.94
CA VAL A 61 -7.38 2.35 -2.44
C VAL A 61 -6.77 3.27 -3.51
N GLY A 62 -6.70 2.81 -4.77
CA GLY A 62 -6.24 3.60 -5.90
C GLY A 62 -7.08 4.86 -6.11
N VAL A 63 -8.41 4.74 -6.07
CA VAL A 63 -9.33 5.88 -6.17
C VAL A 63 -9.11 6.87 -5.02
N ILE A 64 -8.97 6.39 -3.78
CA ILE A 64 -8.67 7.25 -2.62
C ILE A 64 -7.35 8.00 -2.83
N LEU A 65 -6.30 7.33 -3.31
CA LEU A 65 -5.01 7.97 -3.60
C LEU A 65 -5.12 9.03 -4.71
N LEU A 66 -5.93 8.79 -5.75
CA LEU A 66 -6.19 9.78 -6.79
C LEU A 66 -6.90 11.02 -6.23
N LEU A 67 -7.88 10.83 -5.33
CA LEU A 67 -8.57 11.93 -4.65
C LEU A 67 -7.64 12.70 -3.69
N LEU A 68 -6.70 12.02 -3.04
CA LEU A 68 -5.70 12.63 -2.16
C LEU A 68 -4.53 13.27 -2.90
N ASN A 69 -4.34 12.99 -4.20
CA ASN A 69 -3.28 13.53 -5.04
C ASN A 69 -3.07 15.07 -4.92
N PRO A 70 -4.10 15.94 -4.98
CA PRO A 70 -3.91 17.38 -4.80
C PRO A 70 -3.35 17.75 -3.42
N LEU A 71 -3.77 17.06 -2.36
CA LEU A 71 -3.26 17.28 -1.01
C LEU A 71 -1.80 16.82 -0.89
N LEU A 72 -1.49 15.64 -1.42
CA LEU A 72 -0.13 15.10 -1.45
C LEU A 72 0.82 16.06 -2.16
N LYS A 73 0.44 16.59 -3.33
CA LYS A 73 1.23 17.59 -4.07
C LYS A 73 1.44 18.88 -3.28
N LYS A 74 0.44 19.34 -2.52
CA LYS A 74 0.57 20.53 -1.66
C LYS A 74 1.59 20.29 -0.53
N LEU A 75 1.60 19.10 0.05
CA LEU A 75 2.51 18.71 1.14
C LEU A 75 3.96 18.50 0.67
N MET A 76 4.19 18.27 -0.63
CA MET A 76 5.53 18.09 -1.20
C MET A 76 6.33 19.39 -1.34
N HIS A 77 5.81 20.54 -0.89
CA HIS A 77 6.52 21.84 -0.85
C HIS A 77 7.27 22.19 -2.16
N GLY A 78 6.70 21.86 -3.32
CA GLY A 78 7.27 22.20 -4.63
C GLY A 78 8.37 21.25 -5.16
N ILE A 79 8.66 20.16 -4.45
CA ILE A 79 9.63 19.15 -4.87
C ILE A 79 9.06 18.36 -6.06
N ARG A 80 9.71 18.43 -7.23
CA ARG A 80 9.42 17.66 -8.45
C ARG A 80 10.53 16.63 -8.71
#